data_AF-D4LXI4-F1
#
_entry.id   AF-D4LXI4-F1
#
_cell.length_a   1.000
_cell.length_b   1.000
_cell.length_c   1.000
_cell.angle_alpha   90.00
_cell.angle_beta   90.00
_cell.angle_gamma   90.00
#
_symmetry.space_group_name_H-M   'P 1'
#
loop_
_entity.id
_entity.type
_entity.pdbx_description
1 polymer ?
#
loop_
_entity_poly.entity_id
_entity_poly.type
_entity_poly.pdbx_seq_one_letter_code
_entity_poly.pdbx_strand_id
1 'polypeptide(L)'
;MATKVDKKNAIRQGIIEAAIVYSQSLAGKTFLYVYGDEYFEASFPVDHFLHLTGVETRRSAKDFYRNAKKAILTNNQFYFDARHIYANAKKNFSISDSAS
;
A
#
# COMPACT_ATOMS: atom_id res chain seq x y z
N MET A 1 11.67 -16.82 -16.66
CA MET A 1 10.47 -15.94 -16.64
C MET A 1 9.82 -16.02 -15.27
N ALA A 2 9.49 -14.91 -14.62
CA ALA A 2 8.78 -14.93 -13.34
C ALA A 2 7.34 -15.42 -13.50
N THR A 3 6.90 -16.34 -12.65
CA THR A 3 5.54 -16.89 -12.69
C THR A 3 4.51 -15.86 -12.21
N LYS A 4 3.23 -16.12 -12.46
CA LYS A 4 2.13 -15.30 -11.90
C LYS A 4 2.17 -15.27 -10.36
N VAL A 5 2.58 -16.38 -9.74
CA VAL A 5 2.72 -16.51 -8.29
C VAL A 5 3.87 -15.64 -7.78
N ASP A 6 5.02 -15.66 -8.45
CA ASP A 6 6.18 -14.83 -8.07
C ASP A 6 5.86 -13.34 -8.16
N LYS A 7 5.19 -12.93 -9.24
CA LYS A 7 4.74 -11.55 -9.41
C LYS A 7 3.80 -11.11 -8.31
N LYS A 8 2.89 -12.00 -7.87
CA LYS A 8 1.95 -11.70 -6.78
C LYS A 8 2.64 -11.68 -5.41
N ASN A 9 3.60 -12.56 -5.19
CA ASN A 9 4.46 -12.57 -3.99
C ASN A 9 5.24 -11.26 -3.84
N ALA A 10 5.80 -10.73 -4.94
CA ALA A 10 6.52 -9.46 -4.92
C ALA A 10 5.61 -8.29 -4.48
N ILE A 11 4.38 -8.22 -5.01
CA ILE A 11 3.40 -7.21 -4.57
C ILE A 11 3.03 -7.40 -3.10
N ARG A 12 2.80 -8.64 -2.66
CA ARG A 12 2.52 -8.93 -1.25
C ARG A 12 3.64 -8.42 -0.34
N GLN A 13 4.89 -8.65 -0.72
CA GLN A 13 6.06 -8.20 0.04
C GLN A 13 6.13 -6.66 0.10
N GLY A 14 5.94 -5.99 -1.04
CA GLY A 14 5.88 -4.52 -1.08
C GLY A 14 4.76 -3.95 -0.21
N ILE A 15 3.58 -4.61 -0.15
CA ILE A 15 2.49 -4.21 0.76
C ILE A 15 2.92 -4.34 2.23
N ILE A 16 3.61 -5.42 2.61
CA ILE A 16 4.07 -5.62 3.99
C ILE A 16 5.08 -4.54 4.39
N GLU A 17 6.06 -4.27 3.52
CA GLU A 17 7.08 -3.24 3.76
C GLU A 17 6.47 -1.83 3.84
N ALA A 18 5.57 -1.50 2.90
CA ALA A 18 4.84 -0.24 2.93
C ALA A 18 3.98 -0.10 4.19
N ALA A 19 3.38 -1.19 4.70
CA ALA A 19 2.60 -1.14 5.93
C ALA A 19 3.46 -0.80 7.15
N ILE A 20 4.71 -1.28 7.20
CA ILE A 20 5.66 -0.95 8.26
C ILE A 20 5.99 0.54 8.21
N VAL A 21 6.39 1.06 7.05
CA VAL A 21 6.72 2.49 6.86
C VAL A 21 5.50 3.37 7.18
N TYR A 22 4.33 3.00 6.66
CA TYR A 22 3.09 3.72 6.93
C TYR A 22 2.80 3.78 8.43
N SER A 23 2.98 2.67 9.15
CA SER A 23 2.74 2.60 10.60
C SER A 23 3.65 3.49 11.43
N GLN A 24 4.91 3.65 11.02
CA GLN A 24 5.92 4.42 11.75
C GLN A 24 5.80 5.92 11.44
N SER A 25 5.58 6.25 10.17
CA SER A 25 5.75 7.61 9.69
C SER A 25 4.43 8.35 9.46
N LEU A 26 3.35 7.67 9.10
CA LEU A 26 2.13 8.31 8.58
C LEU A 26 0.87 8.00 9.38
N ALA A 27 0.66 6.77 9.84
CA ALA A 27 -0.61 6.31 10.37
C ALA A 27 -1.13 7.19 11.54
N GLY A 28 -2.34 7.71 11.38
CA GLY A 28 -3.00 8.58 12.35
C GLY A 28 -2.47 10.01 12.39
N LYS A 29 -1.54 10.38 11.51
CA LYS A 29 -0.99 11.73 11.43
C LYS A 29 -1.69 12.54 10.34
N THR A 30 -1.71 13.84 10.56
CA THR A 30 -2.12 14.85 9.57
C THR A 30 -0.97 15.80 9.39
N PHE A 31 -0.65 16.11 8.14
CA PHE A 31 0.43 17.02 7.77
C PHE A 31 -0.15 18.22 7.05
N LEU A 32 0.30 19.41 7.41
CA LEU A 32 0.03 20.62 6.64
C LEU A 32 1.08 20.74 5.54
N TYR A 33 0.65 20.74 4.28
CA TYR A 33 1.50 21.04 3.14
C TYR A 33 1.41 22.52 2.83
N VAL A 34 2.57 23.16 2.72
CA VAL A 34 2.70 24.60 2.43
C VAL A 34 3.44 24.75 1.12
N TYR A 35 2.79 25.39 0.14
CA TYR A 35 3.37 25.66 -1.18
C TYR A 35 3.15 27.13 -1.55
N GLY A 36 4.18 27.96 -1.33
CA GLY A 36 4.03 29.41 -1.40
C GLY A 36 3.01 29.88 -0.37
N ASP A 37 1.96 30.56 -0.86
CA ASP A 37 0.83 31.04 -0.05
C ASP A 37 -0.36 30.06 -0.04
N GLU A 38 -0.22 28.86 -0.62
CA GLU A 38 -1.24 27.82 -0.61
C GLU A 38 -1.00 26.78 0.49
N TYR A 39 -2.07 26.34 1.13
CA TYR A 39 -2.05 25.41 2.25
C TYR A 39 -3.10 24.32 2.06
N PHE A 40 -2.72 23.06 2.28
CA PHE A 40 -3.69 21.97 2.39
C PHE A 40 -3.25 20.93 3.41
N GLU A 41 -4.23 20.26 4.01
CA GLU A 41 -3.99 19.20 4.98
C GLU A 41 -4.06 17.82 4.31
N ALA A 42 -3.03 17.02 4.54
CA ALA A 42 -2.99 15.62 4.15
C ALA A 42 -3.09 14.74 5.40
N SER A 43 -4.25 14.10 5.59
CA SER A 43 -4.49 13.15 6.68
C SER A 43 -4.20 11.72 6.24
N PHE A 44 -3.63 10.92 7.13
CA PHE A 44 -3.29 9.51 6.89
C PHE A 44 -4.00 8.56 7.89
N PRO A 45 -5.33 8.34 7.74
CA PRO A 45 -6.07 7.39 8.58
C PRO A 45 -5.61 5.94 8.41
N VAL A 46 -5.69 5.17 9.49
CA VAL A 46 -5.32 3.75 9.53
C VAL A 46 -6.04 2.91 8.46
N ASP A 47 -7.29 3.22 8.15
CA ASP A 47 -8.10 2.51 7.16
C ASP A 47 -7.92 3.02 5.72
N HIS A 48 -7.10 4.05 5.48
CA HIS A 48 -6.78 4.52 4.13
C HIS A 48 -5.57 3.80 3.51
N PHE A 49 -4.83 3.01 4.29
CA PHE A 49 -3.65 2.28 3.79
C PHE A 49 -3.97 1.40 2.56
N LEU A 50 -5.12 0.71 2.56
CA LEU A 50 -5.53 -0.16 1.45
C LEU A 50 -5.51 0.60 0.11
N HIS A 51 -6.00 1.84 0.08
CA HIS A 51 -6.09 2.62 -1.15
C HIS A 51 -4.70 2.87 -1.77
N LEU A 52 -3.68 3.10 -0.94
CA LEU A 52 -2.31 3.36 -1.39
C LEU A 52 -1.66 2.15 -2.06
N THR A 53 -2.16 0.93 -1.78
CA THR A 53 -1.57 -0.30 -2.32
C THR A 53 -1.99 -0.63 -3.75
N GLY A 54 -3.10 -0.05 -4.23
CA GLY A 54 -3.61 -0.31 -5.58
C GLY A 54 -4.13 -1.75 -5.81
N VAL A 55 -4.43 -2.49 -4.74
CA VAL A 55 -5.04 -3.84 -4.80
C VAL A 55 -6.44 -3.82 -4.19
N GLU A 56 -7.25 -4.82 -4.54
CA GLU A 56 -8.55 -5.02 -3.92
C GLU A 56 -8.53 -6.17 -2.92
N THR A 57 -9.42 -6.14 -1.93
CA THR A 57 -9.61 -7.20 -0.94
C THR A 57 -11.08 -7.44 -0.59
N ARG A 58 -11.39 -8.65 -0.11
CA ARG A 58 -12.71 -8.94 0.50
C ARG A 58 -12.76 -8.63 1.99
N ARG A 59 -11.64 -8.23 2.58
CA ARG A 59 -11.53 -7.88 4.01
C ARG A 59 -11.82 -6.39 4.19
N SER A 60 -12.11 -5.99 5.43
CA SER A 60 -12.12 -4.58 5.76
C SER A 60 -10.72 -3.98 5.57
N ALA A 61 -10.64 -2.68 5.23
CA ALA A 61 -9.36 -1.99 5.10
C ALA A 61 -8.53 -2.04 6.40
N LYS A 62 -9.21 -1.99 7.56
CA LYS A 62 -8.59 -2.12 8.89
C LYS A 62 -7.95 -3.49 9.09
N ASP A 63 -8.63 -4.57 8.73
CA ASP A 63 -8.08 -5.92 8.88
C ASP A 63 -6.99 -6.21 7.85
N PHE A 64 -7.13 -5.70 6.63
CA PHE A 64 -6.09 -5.75 5.62
C PHE A 64 -4.79 -5.09 6.12
N TYR A 65 -4.88 -3.85 6.61
CA TYR A 65 -3.73 -3.15 7.19
C TYR A 65 -3.16 -3.88 8.40
N ARG A 66 -4.00 -4.38 9.31
CA ARG A 66 -3.56 -5.15 10.48
C ARG A 66 -2.74 -6.37 10.06
N ASN A 67 -3.18 -7.11 9.05
CA ASN A 67 -2.48 -8.30 8.56
C ASN A 67 -1.18 -7.95 7.83
N ALA A 68 -1.19 -6.88 7.03
CA ALA A 68 0.00 -6.39 6.35
C ALA A 68 1.08 -5.97 7.36
N LYS A 69 0.70 -5.15 8.36
CA LYS A 69 1.60 -4.71 9.44
C LYS A 69 2.18 -5.86 10.26
N LYS A 70 1.40 -6.93 10.46
CA LYS A 70 1.84 -8.16 11.16
C LYS A 70 2.64 -9.12 10.26
N ALA A 71 2.88 -8.77 9.00
CA ALA A 71 3.51 -9.65 8.00
C ALA A 71 2.80 -11.02 7.81
N ILE A 72 1.48 -11.08 8.06
CA ILE A 72 0.66 -12.29 7.89
C ILE A 72 -0.31 -12.20 6.71
N LEU A 73 -0.22 -11.14 5.91
CA LEU A 73 -1.02 -10.99 4.69
C LEU A 73 -0.66 -12.11 3.70
N THR A 74 -1.65 -12.80 3.15
CA THR A 74 -1.46 -13.88 2.17
C THR A 74 -1.94 -13.49 0.77
N ASN A 75 -1.46 -14.20 -0.25
CA ASN A 75 -1.85 -13.93 -1.65
C ASN A 75 -3.35 -14.06 -1.92
N ASN A 76 -4.10 -14.80 -1.10
CA ASN A 76 -5.55 -14.96 -1.30
C ASN A 76 -6.35 -13.83 -0.66
N GLN A 77 -5.70 -12.98 0.14
CA GLN A 77 -6.33 -11.85 0.81
C GLN A 77 -6.33 -10.57 -0.03
N PHE A 78 -5.78 -10.61 -1.24
CA PHE A 78 -5.91 -9.51 -2.21
C PHE A 78 -5.97 -10.02 -3.64
N TYR A 79 -6.53 -9.21 -4.53
CA TYR A 79 -6.68 -9.51 -5.94
C TYR A 79 -6.64 -8.25 -6.80
N PHE A 80 -6.62 -8.47 -8.11
CA PHE A 80 -6.60 -7.44 -9.14
C PHE A 80 -7.87 -7.60 -9.98
N ASP A 81 -8.43 -6.46 -10.40
CA ASP A 81 -9.60 -6.40 -11.28
C ASP A 81 -9.43 -5.26 -12.30
N ALA A 82 -10.48 -4.92 -13.04
CA ALA A 82 -10.43 -3.85 -14.05
C ALA A 82 -10.11 -2.46 -13.46
N ARG A 83 -10.38 -2.24 -12.17
CA ARG A 83 -10.10 -0.97 -11.46
C ARG A 83 -8.75 -1.02 -10.72
N HIS A 84 -8.35 -2.21 -10.27
CA HIS A 84 -7.12 -2.48 -9.54
C HIS A 84 -6.17 -3.31 -10.41
N ILE A 85 -5.56 -2.68 -11.40
CA ILE A 85 -4.72 -3.34 -12.39
C ILE A 85 -3.33 -3.62 -11.79
N TYR A 86 -2.80 -4.83 -11.99
CA TYR A 86 -1.47 -5.24 -11.51
C TYR A 86 -0.36 -4.25 -11.87
N ALA A 87 -0.40 -3.65 -13.07
CA ALA A 87 0.61 -2.68 -13.50
C ALA A 87 0.71 -1.46 -12.58
N ASN A 88 -0.42 -0.98 -12.05
CA ASN A 88 -0.46 0.16 -11.14
C ASN A 88 0.15 -0.20 -9.78
N ALA A 89 -0.26 -1.33 -9.20
CA ALA A 89 0.33 -1.82 -7.97
C ALA A 89 1.84 -2.07 -8.12
N LYS A 90 2.26 -2.68 -9.24
CA LYS A 90 3.68 -2.86 -9.54
C LYS A 90 4.43 -1.53 -9.55
N LYS A 91 3.88 -0.50 -10.19
CA LYS A 91 4.49 0.84 -10.22
C LYS A 91 4.67 1.41 -8.82
N ASN A 92 3.66 1.28 -7.95
CA ASN A 92 3.72 1.78 -6.58
C ASN A 92 4.86 1.15 -5.76
N PHE A 93 5.14 -0.14 -5.99
CA PHE A 93 6.17 -0.88 -5.25
C PHE A 93 7.50 -1.03 -5.99
N SER A 94 7.60 -0.60 -7.25
CA SER A 94 8.88 -0.62 -8.00
C SER A 94 9.68 0.68 -7.87
N ILE A 95 9.04 1.79 -7.48
CA ILE A 95 9.71 3.09 -7.32
C ILE A 95 10.65 3.10 -6.09
N SER A 96 10.40 2.23 -5.10
CA SER A 96 11.26 2.10 -3.91
C SER A 96 12.64 1.52 -4.21
N ASP A 97 12.80 0.73 -5.27
CA ASP A 97 14.10 0.12 -5.62
C ASP A 97 15.04 1.08 -6.36
N SER A 98 14.53 2.19 -6.91
CA SER A 98 15.33 3.18 -7.66
C SER A 98 15.90 4.32 -6.80
N ALA A 99 15.61 4.33 -5.50
CA ALA A 99 16.07 5.36 -4.55
C ALA A 99 17.20 4.88 -3.62
N SER A 100 17.87 3.77 -3.98
CA SER A 100 19.02 3.20 -3.25
C SER A 100 20.33 3.46 -3.99
#